data_AF-A0A950BHE2-F1
#
_entry.id   AF-A0A950BHE2-F1
#
_cell.length_a   1.000
_cell.length_b   1.000
_cell.length_c   1.000
_cell.angle_alpha   90.00
_cell.angle_beta   90.00
_cell.angle_gamma   90.00
#
_symmetry.space_group_name_H-M   'P 1'
#
loop_
_entity.id
_entity.type
_entity.pdbx_description
1 polymer ?
#
loop_
_entity_poly.entity_id
_entity_poly.type
_entity_poly.pdbx_seq_one_letter_code
_entity_poly.pdbx_strand_id
1 'polypeptide(L)' 'MDLPAGLLYTKEHEWVKLDGTSATVGITDYAQSSLGDIVYV' A
#
# COMPACT_ATOMS: atom_id res chain seq x y z
N MET A 1 1.72 4.04 13.68
CA MET A 1 1.19 3.99 12.31
C MET A 1 1.77 5.18 11.58
N ASP A 2 2.94 5.01 10.97
CA ASP A 2 3.55 6.04 10.13
C ASP A 2 2.88 5.99 8.77
N LEU A 3 2.18 7.06 8.39
CA LEU A 3 1.59 7.23 7.06
C LEU A 3 2.55 8.12 6.27
N PRO A 4 3.31 7.57 5.29
CA PRO A 4 4.22 8.37 4.50
C PRO A 4 3.48 9.49 3.77
N ALA A 5 4.00 10.71 3.86
CA ALA A 5 3.46 11.87 3.16
C ALA A 5 3.65 11.69 1.64
N GLY A 6 2.59 11.95 0.86
CA GLY A 6 2.62 11.82 -0.61
C GLY A 6 2.08 10.50 -1.17
N LEU A 7 1.49 9.64 -0.32
CA LEU A 7 0.75 8.46 -0.76
C LEU A 7 -0.75 8.76 -0.86
N LEU A 8 -1.39 8.27 -1.93
CA LEU A 8 -2.85 8.25 -2.06
C LEU A 8 -3.34 6.87 -1.65
N TYR A 9 -4.43 6.79 -0.90
CA TYR A 9 -4.94 5.54 -0.32
C TYR A 9 -6.34 5.19 -0.83
N THR A 10 -6.61 3.90 -1.04
CA THR A 10 -7.95 3.38 -1.37
C THR A 10 -8.69 2.92 -0.11
N LYS A 11 -10.02 2.78 -0.20
CA LYS A 11 -10.83 2.21 0.89
C LYS A 11 -10.53 0.71 1.09
N GLU A 12 -9.98 0.05 0.08
CA GLU A 12 -9.48 -1.33 0.13
C GLU A 12 -8.07 -1.48 0.71
N HIS A 13 -7.56 -0.48 1.44
CA HIS A 13 -6.27 -0.56 2.14
C HIS A 13 -5.05 -0.71 1.22
N GLU A 14 -5.13 -0.16 0.02
CA GLU A 14 -4.02 -0.04 -0.92
C GLU A 14 -3.50 1.40 -0.92
N TRP A 15 -2.26 1.57 -1.36
CA TRP A 15 -1.66 2.89 -1.56
C TRP A 15 -1.00 2.98 -2.93
N VAL A 16 -0.96 4.20 -3.46
CA VAL A 16 -0.22 4.53 -4.68
C VAL A 16 0.71 5.72 -4.45
N LYS A 17 1.94 5.58 -4.93
CA LYS A 17 2.96 6.63 -5.01
C LYS A 17 3.15 7.00 -6.48
N LEU A 18 2.99 8.28 -6.80
CA LEU A 18 3.20 8.80 -8.15
C LEU A 18 4.63 9.34 -8.27
N ASP A 19 5.36 8.87 -9.27
CA ASP A 19 6.68 9.37 -9.65
C ASP A 19 6.63 9.71 -11.16
N GLY A 20 6.20 10.93 -11.48
CA GLY A 20 6.05 11.42 -12.84
C GLY A 20 4.96 10.68 -13.63
N THR A 21 5.37 9.91 -14.65
CA THR A 21 4.48 9.08 -15.47
C THR A 21 4.33 7.65 -14.97
N SER A 22 5.01 7.31 -13.88
CA SER A 22 5.05 5.97 -13.28
C SER A 22 4.36 5.98 -11.91
N ALA A 23 3.70 4.87 -11.58
CA ALA A 23 3.03 4.71 -10.30
C ALA A 23 3.50 3.42 -9.62
N THR A 24 3.83 3.50 -8.35
CA THR A 24 4.09 2.33 -7.49
C THR A 24 2.85 2.06 -6.66
N VAL A 25 2.32 0.85 -6.70
CA VAL A 25 1.14 0.43 -5.94
C VAL A 25 1.55 -0.62 -4.91
N GLY A 26 1.01 -0.54 -3.70
CA GLY A 26 1.23 -1.53 -2.66
C GLY A 26 0.04 -1.64 -1.71
N ILE A 27 0.07 -2.64 -0.84
CA ILE A 27 -0.91 -2.77 0.25
C ILE A 27 -0.40 -2.06 1.52
N THR A 28 -1.31 -1.58 2.34
CA THR A 28 -0.96 -0.93 3.61
C THR A 28 -0.44 -1.95 4.64
N ASP A 29 0.32 -1.45 5.62
CA ASP A 29 0.82 -2.23 6.76
C ASP A 29 -0.32 -2.93 7.52
N TYR A 30 -1.50 -2.30 7.58
CA TYR A 30 -2.70 -2.90 8.15
C TYR A 30 -3.20 -4.11 7.36
N ALA A 31 -3.20 -4.02 6.02
CA ALA A 31 -3.63 -5.10 5.14
C ALA A 31 -2.69 -6.32 5.24
N GLN A 32 -1.37 -6.13 5.25
CA GLN A 32 -0.42 -7.25 5.44
C GLN A 32 -0.59 -7.92 6.80
N SER A 33 -0.85 -7.16 7.86
CA SER A 33 -1.06 -7.73 9.20
C SER A 33 -2.36 -8.53 9.33
N SER A 34 -3.33 -8.25 8.46
CA SER A 34 -4.64 -8.93 8.44
C SER A 34 -4.68 -10.16 7.54
N LEU A 35 -3.69 -10.35 6.65
CA LEU A 35 -3.64 -11.45 5.68
C LEU A 35 -3.06 -12.76 6.23
N GLY A 36 -2.42 -12.73 7.41
CA GLY A 36 -1.61 -13.87 7.87
C GLY A 36 -0.33 -14.03 7.03
N ASP A 37 0.31 -15.20 7.07
CA ASP A 37 1.53 -15.45 6.28
C ASP A 37 1.25 -15.35 4.78
N ILE A 38 1.90 -14.41 4.10
CA ILE A 38 1.83 -14.27 2.64
C ILE A 38 2.57 -15.45 2.01
N VAL A 39 1.82 -16.39 1.43
CA VAL A 39 2.38 -17.64 0.86
C VAL A 39 2.74 -17.55 -0.63
N TYR A 40 2.35 -16.48 -1.34
CA TYR A 40 2.66 -16.30 -2.77
C TYR A 40 2.48 -14.84 -3.22
N VAL A 41 3.30 -14.38 -4.18
CA VAL A 41 3.29 -13.04 -4.80
C VAL A 41 3.34 -13.15 -6.32
#